data_AF-A0A9P4NTJ8-F1
#
_entry.id   AF-A0A9P4NTJ8-F1
#
_cell.length_a   1.000
_cell.length_b   1.000
_cell.length_c   1.000
_cell.angle_alpha   90.00
_cell.angle_beta   90.00
_cell.angle_gamma   90.00
#
_symmetry.space_group_name_H-M   'P 1'
#
loop_
_entity.id
_entity.type
_entity.pdbx_description
1 polymer ?
#
loop_
_entity_poly.entity_id
_entity_poly.type
_entity_poly.pdbx_seq_one_letter_code
_entity_poly.pdbx_strand_id
1 'polypeptide(L)'
;MIPLLPAQKAFRTTALLWVLFVFTTFLNPGFAAPQPIHGLKLSPRVLRGTNANNAPGLGIEIEQGSIVIVGKRKLTPEEREKIKGAEITPIGFAGGAKTNWKLTAELGAPELFPEAIVDGTKNMVGDHETAGIGEEIYKYFKDWGPCESKDCKVSIKDFDNLGPWSVTWPKKDPRDLTKFPFTNQVTTAMPLEAVLQILSDTKNKKQNPLASDGALDANKIKILTKNNFKSFKKIKQADITDEFLGFFSLLSSYCVLAHASNPKEGPKRLIPVMPRTDFLAQYSTFIEPKLKEQLSDKKTTLYDIIEKASGSSGKLAQDQFKWKSQTPNPINEDWAGKKDDLEKGNLQVEKFLDYLQGYDKKNKKAVPQMDLVKLMDRALRHGQVGGFDGRMEPILGTSKLVPIFEFRELKGVLGAELGAAMGSYEDKVIDYHKQSAKRGIDISEASEMLADE
;
A
#
# COMPACT_ATOMS: atom_id res chain seq x y z
N MET A 1 -68.48 58.69 12.96
CA MET A 1 -68.34 59.65 11.85
C MET A 1 -67.23 59.17 10.94
N ILE A 2 -67.51 59.21 9.64
CA ILE A 2 -66.66 58.91 8.47
C ILE A 2 -65.44 59.88 8.44
N PRO A 3 -64.38 59.75 7.60
CA PRO A 3 -63.78 58.63 6.84
C PRO A 3 -62.21 58.68 6.78
N LEU A 4 -61.63 57.93 5.81
CA LEU A 4 -60.53 58.31 4.89
C LEU A 4 -59.11 57.79 5.20
N LEU A 5 -58.72 56.73 4.48
CA LEU A 5 -57.40 56.59 3.81
C LEU A 5 -57.25 57.71 2.76
N PRO A 6 -56.05 58.25 2.41
CA PRO A 6 -55.00 57.48 1.71
C PRO A 6 -53.54 58.01 1.82
N ALA A 7 -52.62 57.40 1.03
CA ALA A 7 -51.32 57.86 0.52
C ALA A 7 -50.14 56.96 0.95
N GLN A 8 -49.63 56.06 0.08
CA GLN A 8 -48.71 56.26 -1.06
C GLN A 8 -47.21 56.36 -0.70
N LYS A 9 -46.52 55.33 -1.21
CA LYS A 9 -45.23 55.32 -1.94
C LYS A 9 -43.89 55.21 -1.18
N ALA A 10 -43.26 54.07 -1.52
CA ALA A 10 -41.88 53.89 -2.01
C ALA A 10 -40.80 53.55 -0.98
N PHE A 11 -40.28 52.31 -1.06
CA PHE A 11 -38.85 51.92 -1.05
C PHE A 11 -38.80 50.39 -1.26
N ARG A 12 -38.66 49.91 -2.51
CA ARG A 12 -37.45 49.34 -3.11
C ARG A 12 -36.67 48.33 -2.24
N THR A 13 -36.53 47.12 -2.81
CA THR A 13 -35.44 46.11 -2.63
C THR A 13 -35.34 45.38 -1.28
N THR A 14 -35.82 44.13 -1.25
CA THR A 14 -35.20 42.89 -0.68
C THR A 14 -36.28 41.93 -0.15
N ALA A 15 -36.60 40.86 -0.87
CA ALA A 15 -37.21 39.61 -0.34
C ALA A 15 -37.45 38.62 -1.50
N LEU A 16 -36.38 38.26 -2.20
CA LEU A 16 -36.33 37.17 -3.18
C LEU A 16 -35.38 36.12 -2.60
N LEU A 17 -35.77 35.59 -1.45
CA LEU A 17 -35.14 34.55 -0.64
C LEU A 17 -36.17 34.30 0.48
N TRP A 18 -36.58 33.04 0.71
CA TRP A 18 -37.61 32.59 1.69
C TRP A 18 -39.02 32.21 1.17
N VAL A 19 -39.14 31.55 0.01
CA VAL A 19 -40.37 30.79 -0.35
C VAL A 19 -40.09 29.32 -0.73
N LEU A 20 -38.86 28.80 -0.58
CA LEU A 20 -38.54 27.41 -0.92
C LEU A 20 -37.78 26.69 0.20
N PHE A 21 -38.37 26.70 1.38
CA PHE A 21 -38.04 25.85 2.55
C PHE A 21 -39.36 25.88 3.35
N VAL A 22 -40.25 24.88 3.33
CA VAL A 22 -40.08 23.60 4.01
C VAL A 22 -41.40 22.79 3.83
N PHE A 23 -41.26 21.45 3.69
CA PHE A 23 -42.27 20.37 3.69
C PHE A 23 -43.08 20.16 2.40
N THR A 24 -43.14 18.98 1.77
CA THR A 24 -42.84 17.60 2.23
C THR A 24 -42.70 16.67 1.01
N THR A 25 -41.59 15.94 0.95
CA THR A 25 -41.45 14.48 0.77
C THR A 25 -42.20 13.71 -0.34
N PHE A 26 -41.35 13.00 -1.11
CA PHE A 26 -41.47 11.69 -1.78
C PHE A 26 -41.45 11.66 -3.32
N LEU A 27 -40.54 10.81 -3.82
CA LEU A 27 -40.39 10.25 -5.17
C LEU A 27 -39.49 11.01 -6.16
N ASN A 28 -38.17 10.93 -5.95
CA ASN A 28 -37.29 10.48 -7.03
C ASN A 28 -36.01 9.80 -6.48
N PRO A 29 -35.91 8.47 -6.53
CA PRO A 29 -34.69 7.74 -6.20
C PRO A 29 -33.81 7.69 -7.44
N GLY A 30 -32.81 8.58 -7.52
CA GLY A 30 -32.01 8.67 -8.75
C GLY A 30 -30.89 9.68 -8.67
N PHE A 31 -30.14 9.71 -7.56
CA PHE A 31 -28.83 10.33 -7.55
C PHE A 31 -27.80 9.31 -7.12
N ALA A 32 -26.94 9.01 -8.07
CA ALA A 32 -25.81 8.12 -7.96
C ALA A 32 -25.01 8.43 -6.70
N ALA A 33 -25.03 7.48 -5.76
CA ALA A 33 -24.00 7.40 -4.74
C ALA A 33 -22.63 7.30 -5.46
N PRO A 34 -21.60 8.04 -5.03
CA PRO A 34 -20.25 7.83 -5.54
C PRO A 34 -19.85 6.39 -5.23
N GLN A 35 -19.66 5.60 -6.29
CA GLN A 35 -19.10 4.25 -6.21
C GLN A 35 -17.69 4.37 -5.62
N PRO A 36 -17.36 3.68 -4.52
CA PRO A 36 -15.98 3.60 -4.06
C PRO A 36 -15.17 2.80 -5.09
N ILE A 37 -14.32 3.51 -5.82
CA ILE A 37 -13.39 2.99 -6.81
C ILE A 37 -12.29 2.27 -6.05
N HIS A 38 -12.26 0.94 -6.16
CA HIS A 38 -11.20 0.10 -5.62
C HIS A 38 -10.59 -0.68 -6.78
N GLY A 39 -9.27 -0.58 -6.96
CA GLY A 39 -8.52 -1.72 -7.46
C GLY A 39 -8.84 -2.88 -6.53
N LEU A 40 -9.48 -3.93 -7.07
CA LEU A 40 -10.01 -5.08 -6.34
C LEU A 40 -10.60 -4.73 -4.96
N LYS A 41 -11.93 -4.55 -4.88
CA LYS A 41 -12.66 -4.60 -3.62
C LYS A 41 -12.34 -5.93 -2.89
N LEU A 42 -11.28 -5.95 -2.10
CA LEU A 42 -11.20 -6.80 -0.94
C LEU A 42 -12.20 -6.21 0.04
N SER A 43 -13.41 -6.76 0.03
CA SER A 43 -14.43 -6.35 1.00
C SER A 43 -13.82 -6.39 2.40
N PRO A 44 -14.09 -5.41 3.28
CA PRO A 44 -13.81 -5.52 4.70
C PRO A 44 -14.75 -6.58 5.32
N ARG A 45 -14.59 -7.84 4.93
CA ARG A 45 -15.09 -9.00 5.65
C ARG A 45 -14.00 -9.42 6.61
N VAL A 46 -14.20 -9.05 7.86
CA VAL A 46 -14.10 -9.94 9.03
C VAL A 46 -13.42 -11.27 8.70
N LEU A 47 -12.19 -11.47 9.22
CA LEU A 47 -11.67 -12.68 9.89
C LEU A 47 -12.44 -14.02 9.73
N ARG A 48 -12.85 -14.39 8.52
CA ARG A 48 -13.50 -15.68 8.18
C ARG A 48 -13.22 -15.98 6.70
N GLY A 49 -12.49 -17.01 6.32
CA GLY A 49 -11.78 -18.01 7.09
C GLY A 49 -10.29 -17.89 6.83
N THR A 50 -9.50 -18.15 7.87
CA THR A 50 -8.30 -18.91 7.60
C THR A 50 -8.75 -20.16 6.86
N ASN A 51 -8.16 -20.42 5.70
CA ASN A 51 -8.30 -21.70 5.04
C ASN A 51 -7.91 -22.78 6.08
N ALA A 52 -8.38 -24.02 5.94
CA ALA A 52 -8.16 -25.07 6.95
C ALA A 52 -6.68 -25.23 7.40
N ASN A 53 -5.73 -24.71 6.60
CA ASN A 53 -4.29 -24.79 6.81
C ASN A 53 -3.63 -23.54 7.43
N ASN A 54 -4.36 -22.48 7.80
CA ASN A 54 -3.78 -21.21 8.31
C ASN A 54 -2.64 -20.66 7.44
N ALA A 55 -2.80 -20.72 6.11
CA ALA A 55 -1.85 -20.16 5.18
C ALA A 55 -2.14 -18.67 4.92
N PRO A 56 -1.11 -17.81 4.85
CA PRO A 56 -1.26 -16.43 4.36
C PRO A 56 -1.40 -16.41 2.83
N GLY A 57 -2.00 -15.35 2.31
CA GLY A 57 -2.14 -15.12 0.88
C GLY A 57 -0.83 -14.71 0.20
N LEU A 58 -0.70 -15.02 -1.09
CA LEU A 58 0.43 -14.61 -1.92
C LEU A 58 -0.05 -13.99 -3.24
N GLY A 59 -0.11 -12.67 -3.27
CA GLY A 59 -0.40 -11.89 -4.48
C GLY A 59 0.88 -11.52 -5.22
N ILE A 60 0.82 -11.51 -6.55
CA ILE A 60 1.95 -11.11 -7.41
C ILE A 60 1.41 -10.24 -8.53
N GLU A 61 2.00 -9.05 -8.69
CA GLU A 61 1.75 -8.16 -9.82
C GLU A 61 2.90 -8.32 -10.81
N ILE A 62 2.57 -8.50 -12.09
CA ILE A 62 3.53 -8.66 -13.17
C ILE A 62 3.19 -7.66 -14.26
N GLU A 63 4.04 -6.66 -14.41
CA GLU A 63 3.84 -5.54 -15.33
C GLU A 63 4.71 -5.69 -16.58
N GLN A 64 4.11 -5.37 -17.73
CA GLN A 64 4.81 -5.23 -19.01
C GLN A 64 4.82 -3.76 -19.41
N GLY A 65 5.54 -2.93 -18.64
CA GLY A 65 5.48 -1.47 -18.73
C GLY A 65 5.87 -0.86 -20.09
N SER A 66 6.34 -1.66 -21.04
CA SER A 66 6.64 -1.19 -22.38
C SER A 66 5.53 -1.48 -23.39
N ILE A 67 4.69 -2.51 -23.18
CA ILE A 67 3.52 -2.73 -24.03
C ILE A 67 2.46 -1.71 -23.66
N VAL A 68 2.02 -0.95 -24.66
CA VAL A 68 1.13 0.20 -24.46
C VAL A 68 -0.26 -0.10 -25.00
N ILE A 69 -1.29 0.31 -24.26
CA ILE A 69 -2.68 0.27 -24.68
C ILE A 69 -3.17 1.70 -24.90
N VAL A 70 -3.66 1.98 -26.10
CA VAL A 70 -4.09 3.31 -26.56
C VAL A 70 -5.57 3.29 -26.90
N GLY A 71 -6.35 4.16 -26.26
CA GLY A 71 -7.76 4.36 -26.59
C GLY A 71 -7.98 5.32 -27.76
N LYS A 72 -9.25 5.58 -28.11
CA LYS A 72 -9.61 6.53 -29.18
C LYS A 72 -9.12 7.96 -28.92
N ARG A 73 -8.95 8.33 -27.65
CA ARG A 73 -8.55 9.68 -27.21
C ARG A 73 -7.74 9.61 -25.93
N LYS A 74 -7.16 10.76 -25.56
CA LYS A 74 -6.54 10.94 -24.25
C LYS A 74 -7.61 10.84 -23.15
N LEU A 75 -7.31 10.06 -22.13
CA LEU A 75 -8.16 9.88 -20.95
C LEU A 75 -8.04 11.09 -20.02
N THR A 76 -9.15 11.48 -19.39
CA THR A 76 -9.12 12.44 -18.29
C THR A 76 -8.47 11.81 -17.05
N PRO A 77 -7.95 12.59 -16.09
CA PRO A 77 -7.44 12.04 -14.84
C PRO A 77 -8.44 11.11 -14.13
N GLU A 78 -9.73 11.49 -14.09
CA GLU A 78 -10.77 10.69 -13.46
C GLU A 78 -11.02 9.36 -14.19
N GLU A 79 -11.04 9.35 -15.52
CA GLU A 79 -11.17 8.13 -16.32
C GLU A 79 -9.98 7.20 -16.12
N ARG A 80 -8.77 7.75 -16.01
CA ARG A 80 -7.56 6.97 -15.72
C ARG A 80 -7.66 6.30 -14.36
N GLU A 81 -8.08 7.02 -13.33
CA GLU A 81 -8.25 6.42 -12.01
C GLU A 81 -9.33 5.33 -11.99
N LYS A 82 -10.40 5.50 -12.77
CA LYS A 82 -11.47 4.49 -12.90
C LYS A 82 -11.06 3.24 -13.68
N ILE A 83 -10.17 3.36 -14.67
CA ILE A 83 -9.75 2.23 -15.52
C ILE A 83 -8.65 1.37 -14.90
N LYS A 84 -7.91 1.90 -13.91
CA LYS A 84 -6.86 1.15 -13.20
C LYS A 84 -7.44 -0.12 -12.55
N GLY A 85 -6.83 -1.25 -12.82
CA GLY A 85 -7.27 -2.57 -12.34
C GLY A 85 -8.49 -3.14 -13.07
N ALA A 86 -9.02 -2.45 -14.10
CA ALA A 86 -10.10 -3.00 -14.91
C ALA A 86 -9.60 -4.18 -15.75
N GLU A 87 -10.44 -5.20 -15.88
CA GLU A 87 -10.12 -6.45 -16.58
C GLU A 87 -9.97 -6.20 -18.09
N ILE A 88 -8.91 -6.77 -18.67
CA ILE A 88 -8.60 -6.69 -20.10
C ILE A 88 -8.95 -8.03 -20.74
N THR A 89 -9.62 -8.00 -21.89
CA THR A 89 -9.83 -9.18 -22.73
C THR A 89 -9.30 -8.91 -24.14
N PRO A 90 -8.29 -9.66 -24.62
CA PRO A 90 -7.84 -9.48 -26.00
C PRO A 90 -8.87 -9.93 -27.02
N ILE A 91 -9.09 -9.10 -28.04
CA ILE A 91 -10.08 -9.36 -29.09
C ILE A 91 -9.50 -10.36 -30.10
N GLY A 92 -10.27 -11.40 -30.41
CA GLY A 92 -9.84 -12.46 -31.35
C GLY A 92 -8.87 -13.48 -30.76
N PHE A 93 -8.64 -13.43 -29.44
CA PHE A 93 -7.86 -14.43 -28.71
C PHE A 93 -8.81 -15.26 -27.85
N ALA A 94 -8.84 -16.58 -28.07
CA ALA A 94 -9.68 -17.49 -27.31
C ALA A 94 -9.03 -17.99 -26.00
N GLY A 95 -7.79 -17.58 -25.71
CA GLY A 95 -7.12 -17.89 -24.45
C GLY A 95 -7.60 -16.97 -23.33
N GLY A 96 -7.64 -17.51 -22.11
CA GLY A 96 -7.99 -16.80 -20.90
C GLY A 96 -7.10 -17.23 -19.74
N ALA A 97 -7.13 -16.46 -18.64
CA ALA A 97 -6.58 -16.92 -17.38
C ALA A 97 -7.32 -18.19 -16.95
N LYS A 98 -6.58 -19.23 -16.59
CA LYS A 98 -7.10 -20.55 -16.18
C LYS A 98 -7.01 -20.74 -14.68
N THR A 99 -6.05 -20.09 -14.03
CA THR A 99 -5.79 -20.17 -12.59
C THR A 99 -6.05 -18.82 -11.91
N ASN A 100 -5.54 -18.66 -10.68
CA ASN A 100 -5.82 -17.55 -9.75
C ASN A 100 -5.22 -16.20 -10.17
N TRP A 101 -5.31 -15.80 -11.43
CA TRP A 101 -4.80 -14.52 -11.92
C TRP A 101 -5.73 -13.86 -12.94
N LYS A 102 -5.50 -12.58 -13.24
CA LYS A 102 -6.25 -11.80 -14.24
C LYS A 102 -5.34 -10.84 -15.00
N LEU A 103 -5.71 -10.54 -16.24
CA LEU A 103 -5.10 -9.45 -17.01
C LEU A 103 -5.86 -8.15 -16.73
N THR A 104 -5.17 -7.10 -16.31
CA THR A 104 -5.72 -5.82 -15.90
C THR A 104 -5.01 -4.65 -16.57
N ALA A 105 -5.69 -3.50 -16.61
CA ALA A 105 -5.11 -2.24 -17.07
C ALA A 105 -4.41 -1.51 -15.93
N GLU A 106 -3.13 -1.20 -16.11
CA GLU A 106 -2.35 -0.37 -15.18
C GLU A 106 -1.98 0.97 -15.84
N LEU A 107 -1.76 2.00 -15.01
CA LEU A 107 -1.53 3.38 -15.41
C LEU A 107 -0.05 3.69 -15.61
N GLY A 108 0.36 3.90 -16.86
CA GLY A 108 1.63 4.54 -17.23
C GLY A 108 1.49 6.06 -17.40
N ALA A 109 2.56 6.76 -17.77
CA ALA A 109 2.50 8.20 -18.04
C ALA A 109 2.96 8.49 -19.48
N PRO A 110 2.05 8.80 -20.44
CA PRO A 110 0.58 8.95 -20.38
C PRO A 110 -0.26 7.71 -20.75
N GLU A 111 0.35 6.55 -20.95
CA GLU A 111 -0.37 5.39 -21.50
C GLU A 111 -1.01 4.47 -20.44
N LEU A 112 -1.70 3.44 -20.91
CA LEU A 112 -2.05 2.25 -20.12
C LEU A 112 -1.13 1.10 -20.54
N PHE A 113 -0.89 0.15 -19.66
CA PHE A 113 -0.17 -1.08 -20.00
C PHE A 113 -0.87 -2.30 -19.40
N PRO A 114 -0.70 -3.49 -20.00
CA PRO A 114 -1.23 -4.71 -19.43
C PRO A 114 -0.42 -5.14 -18.20
N GLU A 115 -1.14 -5.62 -17.20
CA GLU A 115 -0.60 -6.19 -15.97
C GLU A 115 -1.28 -7.53 -15.72
N ALA A 116 -0.51 -8.54 -15.31
CA ALA A 116 -1.07 -9.78 -14.78
C ALA A 116 -1.05 -9.73 -13.25
N ILE A 117 -2.21 -9.85 -12.61
CA ILE A 117 -2.35 -9.87 -11.15
C ILE A 117 -2.75 -11.27 -10.69
N VAL A 118 -1.89 -11.91 -9.91
CA VAL A 118 -2.22 -13.12 -9.15
C VAL A 118 -2.99 -12.72 -7.89
N ASP A 119 -4.18 -13.28 -7.73
CA ASP A 119 -5.09 -13.01 -6.62
C ASP A 119 -4.63 -13.73 -5.36
N GLY A 120 -3.93 -12.98 -4.49
CA GLY A 120 -3.45 -13.49 -3.20
C GLY A 120 -4.54 -13.89 -2.21
N THR A 121 -5.83 -13.68 -2.50
CA THR A 121 -6.91 -14.26 -1.69
C THR A 121 -7.25 -15.70 -2.06
N LYS A 122 -6.72 -16.17 -3.20
CA LYS A 122 -6.92 -17.53 -3.71
C LYS A 122 -5.62 -18.30 -3.82
N ASN A 123 -4.52 -17.63 -4.19
CA ASN A 123 -3.19 -18.20 -4.18
C ASN A 123 -2.61 -18.09 -2.77
N MET A 124 -2.35 -19.23 -2.13
CA MET A 124 -1.88 -19.28 -0.75
C MET A 124 -0.43 -19.74 -0.68
N VAL A 125 0.30 -19.23 0.31
CA VAL A 125 1.66 -19.68 0.58
C VAL A 125 1.64 -21.14 1.03
N GLY A 126 2.44 -21.99 0.37
CA GLY A 126 2.59 -23.41 0.69
C GLY A 126 1.77 -24.34 -0.21
N ASP A 127 0.95 -23.81 -1.10
CA ASP A 127 0.24 -24.60 -2.09
C ASP A 127 1.17 -24.97 -3.28
N HIS A 128 2.31 -24.29 -3.41
CA HIS A 128 3.32 -24.52 -4.46
C HIS A 128 2.77 -24.35 -5.89
N GLU A 129 1.66 -23.64 -6.06
CA GLU A 129 1.03 -23.36 -7.36
C GLU A 129 1.69 -22.17 -8.08
N THR A 130 2.42 -21.32 -7.36
CA THR A 130 2.88 -20.01 -7.85
C THR A 130 3.80 -20.14 -9.08
N ALA A 131 4.62 -21.19 -9.14
CA ALA A 131 5.46 -21.47 -10.30
C ALA A 131 4.63 -21.80 -11.55
N GLY A 132 3.61 -22.66 -11.41
CA GLY A 132 2.72 -23.05 -12.49
C GLY A 132 1.89 -21.87 -13.01
N ILE A 133 1.44 -20.97 -12.12
CA ILE A 133 0.76 -19.73 -12.50
C ILE A 133 1.70 -18.85 -13.37
N GLY A 134 2.99 -18.75 -13.00
CA GLY A 134 3.96 -18.00 -13.80
C GLY A 134 4.21 -18.58 -15.19
N GLU A 135 4.29 -19.91 -15.30
CA GLU A 135 4.37 -20.59 -16.60
C GLU A 135 3.11 -20.36 -17.44
N GLU A 136 1.94 -20.38 -16.81
CA GLU A 136 0.67 -20.09 -17.47
C GLU A 136 0.60 -18.66 -18.00
N ILE A 137 1.01 -17.66 -17.20
CA ILE A 137 1.06 -16.26 -17.60
C ILE A 137 2.03 -16.08 -18.77
N TYR A 138 3.23 -16.66 -18.70
CA TYR A 138 4.19 -16.61 -19.81
C TYR A 138 3.59 -17.22 -21.09
N LYS A 139 2.98 -18.40 -20.99
CA LYS A 139 2.32 -19.06 -22.11
C LYS A 139 1.18 -18.21 -22.66
N TYR A 140 0.39 -17.57 -21.80
CA TYR A 140 -0.70 -16.67 -22.21
C TYR A 140 -0.15 -15.52 -23.07
N PHE A 141 0.88 -14.81 -22.62
CA PHE A 141 1.46 -13.71 -23.39
C PHE A 141 2.11 -14.21 -24.69
N LYS A 142 2.74 -15.39 -24.66
CA LYS A 142 3.33 -16.01 -25.85
C LYS A 142 2.28 -16.38 -26.89
N ASP A 143 1.19 -17.01 -26.48
CA ASP A 143 0.12 -17.45 -27.37
C ASP A 143 -0.74 -16.26 -27.84
N TRP A 144 -0.89 -15.22 -27.01
CA TRP A 144 -1.54 -13.98 -27.41
C TRP A 144 -0.72 -13.21 -28.45
N GLY A 145 0.60 -13.19 -28.31
CA GLY A 145 1.51 -12.49 -29.23
C GLY A 145 1.13 -11.02 -29.42
N PRO A 146 1.14 -10.19 -28.36
CA PRO A 146 0.65 -8.81 -28.45
C PRO A 146 1.37 -8.11 -29.61
N CYS A 147 0.59 -7.58 -30.57
CA CYS A 147 1.10 -6.87 -31.75
C CYS A 147 1.92 -7.71 -32.77
N GLU A 148 1.79 -9.03 -32.80
CA GLU A 148 2.25 -9.82 -33.97
C GLU A 148 1.43 -9.47 -35.23
N SER A 149 0.16 -9.11 -35.05
CA SER A 149 -0.72 -8.59 -36.11
C SER A 149 -0.79 -7.06 -36.13
N LYS A 150 -1.09 -6.47 -37.30
CA LYS A 150 -1.19 -5.01 -37.47
C LYS A 150 -2.41 -4.36 -36.77
N ASP A 151 -3.34 -5.16 -36.24
CA ASP A 151 -4.62 -4.72 -35.66
C ASP A 151 -4.90 -5.35 -34.27
N CYS A 152 -3.88 -5.45 -33.42
CA CYS A 152 -4.04 -6.00 -32.07
C CYS A 152 -4.90 -5.07 -31.20
N LYS A 153 -6.03 -5.59 -30.70
CA LYS A 153 -7.01 -4.84 -29.90
C LYS A 153 -7.39 -5.58 -28.63
N VAL A 154 -7.81 -4.83 -27.62
CA VAL A 154 -8.40 -5.35 -26.39
C VAL A 154 -9.74 -4.67 -26.11
N SER A 155 -10.62 -5.33 -25.35
CA SER A 155 -11.68 -4.68 -24.60
C SER A 155 -11.21 -4.45 -23.16
N ILE A 156 -11.73 -3.39 -22.54
CA ILE A 156 -11.51 -3.11 -21.12
C ILE A 156 -12.88 -3.05 -20.48
N LYS A 157 -13.12 -3.97 -19.56
CA LYS A 157 -14.42 -4.17 -18.93
C LYS A 157 -14.98 -2.85 -18.37
N ASP A 158 -16.23 -2.54 -18.71
CA ASP A 158 -16.96 -1.32 -18.34
C ASP A 158 -16.45 -0.01 -18.99
N PHE A 159 -15.44 -0.08 -19.88
CA PHE A 159 -14.84 1.10 -20.55
C PHE A 159 -14.78 0.96 -22.08
N ASP A 160 -15.60 0.11 -22.68
CA ASP A 160 -15.62 -0.09 -24.14
C ASP A 160 -16.03 1.17 -24.92
N ASN A 161 -16.78 2.09 -24.29
CA ASN A 161 -17.12 3.39 -24.85
C ASN A 161 -15.90 4.31 -25.07
N LEU A 162 -14.78 4.04 -24.38
CA LEU A 162 -13.51 4.74 -24.54
C LEU A 162 -12.57 4.02 -25.53
N GLY A 163 -12.89 2.77 -25.88
CA GLY A 163 -12.23 1.97 -26.91
C GLY A 163 -12.70 2.29 -28.34
N PRO A 164 -12.23 1.58 -29.38
CA PRO A 164 -11.40 0.39 -29.30
C PRO A 164 -10.03 0.72 -28.76
N TRP A 165 -9.47 -0.21 -28.00
CA TRP A 165 -8.17 -0.08 -27.39
C TRP A 165 -7.16 -0.82 -28.25
N SER A 166 -6.23 -0.08 -28.84
CA SER A 166 -5.16 -0.65 -29.66
C SER A 166 -3.96 -0.98 -28.78
N VAL A 167 -3.39 -2.17 -28.94
CA VAL A 167 -2.15 -2.56 -28.27
C VAL A 167 -0.98 -2.18 -29.18
N THR A 168 0.07 -1.62 -28.59
CA THR A 168 1.27 -1.18 -29.30
C THR A 168 2.50 -1.75 -28.62
N TRP A 169 3.33 -2.45 -29.40
CA TRP A 169 4.64 -2.93 -28.97
C TRP A 169 5.72 -1.90 -29.33
N PRO A 170 6.57 -1.47 -28.39
CA PRO A 170 7.62 -0.51 -28.69
C PRO A 170 8.61 -1.06 -29.70
N LYS A 171 8.99 -0.25 -30.69
CA LYS A 171 9.94 -0.68 -31.74
C LYS A 171 11.31 -1.12 -31.21
N LYS A 172 11.69 -0.67 -30.00
CA LYS A 172 13.01 -0.89 -29.41
C LYS A 172 13.09 -2.17 -28.57
N ASP A 173 11.96 -2.76 -28.20
CA ASP A 173 11.95 -3.90 -27.30
C ASP A 173 11.93 -5.21 -28.07
N PRO A 174 12.56 -6.27 -27.53
CA PRO A 174 12.54 -7.57 -28.18
C PRO A 174 11.10 -8.06 -28.25
N ARG A 175 10.63 -8.39 -29.46
CA ARG A 175 9.36 -9.11 -29.65
C ARG A 175 9.45 -10.57 -29.19
N ASP A 176 10.66 -11.07 -29.06
CA ASP A 176 10.96 -12.36 -28.46
C ASP A 176 10.68 -12.31 -26.96
N LEU A 177 9.50 -12.81 -26.56
CA LEU A 177 9.06 -12.87 -25.17
C LEU A 177 9.99 -13.65 -24.25
N THR A 178 10.86 -14.52 -24.79
CA THR A 178 11.88 -15.20 -23.96
C THR A 178 12.92 -14.23 -23.41
N LYS A 179 13.09 -13.07 -24.05
CA LYS A 179 14.05 -12.01 -23.68
C LYS A 179 13.36 -10.74 -23.19
N PHE A 180 12.03 -10.76 -23.13
CA PHE A 180 11.26 -9.61 -22.69
C PHE A 180 11.26 -9.55 -21.15
N PRO A 181 11.66 -8.43 -20.55
CA PRO A 181 11.68 -8.28 -19.11
C PRO A 181 10.30 -7.95 -18.56
N PHE A 182 9.92 -8.63 -17.49
CA PHE A 182 8.76 -8.35 -16.67
C PHE A 182 9.23 -7.68 -15.38
N THR A 183 8.55 -6.63 -14.95
CA THR A 183 8.72 -6.08 -13.61
C THR A 183 7.67 -6.67 -12.70
N ASN A 184 8.04 -6.96 -11.47
CA ASN A 184 7.17 -7.69 -10.56
C ASN A 184 7.18 -7.13 -9.15
N GLN A 185 6.07 -7.33 -8.46
CA GLN A 185 5.84 -6.96 -7.08
C GLN A 185 5.15 -8.12 -6.37
N VAL A 186 5.50 -8.39 -5.12
CA VAL A 186 4.95 -9.51 -4.34
C VAL A 186 4.24 -8.95 -3.11
N THR A 187 2.97 -9.29 -2.91
CA THR A 187 2.21 -8.90 -1.72
C THR A 187 1.88 -10.13 -0.87
N THR A 188 2.34 -10.15 0.38
CA THR A 188 2.08 -11.24 1.31
C THR A 188 2.26 -10.83 2.77
N ALA A 189 1.75 -11.63 3.69
CA ALA A 189 2.05 -11.52 5.11
C ALA A 189 3.53 -11.84 5.37
N MET A 190 4.21 -11.07 6.21
CA MET A 190 5.63 -11.30 6.50
C MET A 190 5.97 -10.97 7.95
N PRO A 191 6.66 -11.85 8.69
CA PRO A 191 7.22 -11.54 10.00
C PRO A 191 8.15 -10.32 9.96
N LEU A 192 8.10 -9.47 10.98
CA LEU A 192 8.93 -8.25 11.03
C LEU A 192 10.45 -8.56 11.08
N GLU A 193 10.84 -9.72 11.62
CA GLU A 193 12.22 -10.22 11.57
C GLU A 193 12.69 -10.48 10.13
N ALA A 194 11.79 -11.02 9.29
CA ALA A 194 12.07 -11.24 7.89
C ALA A 194 12.11 -9.90 7.12
N VAL A 195 11.24 -8.95 7.46
CA VAL A 195 11.30 -7.57 6.92
C VAL A 195 12.64 -6.91 7.25
N LEU A 196 13.16 -7.08 8.48
CA LEU A 196 14.49 -6.59 8.85
C LEU A 196 15.58 -7.15 7.93
N GLN A 197 15.52 -8.46 7.66
CA GLN A 197 16.47 -9.12 6.77
C GLN A 197 16.34 -8.64 5.33
N ILE A 198 15.11 -8.54 4.78
CA ILE A 198 14.87 -8.07 3.40
C ILE A 198 15.35 -6.63 3.21
N LEU A 199 15.13 -5.74 4.18
CA LEU A 199 15.65 -4.38 4.16
C LEU A 199 17.18 -4.37 4.17
N SER A 200 17.80 -5.22 4.98
CA SER A 200 19.26 -5.36 5.05
C SER A 200 19.83 -5.92 3.75
N ASP A 201 19.20 -6.92 3.16
CA ASP A 201 19.62 -7.53 1.91
C ASP A 201 19.48 -6.54 0.74
N THR A 202 18.39 -5.78 0.70
CA THR A 202 18.19 -4.66 -0.25
C THR A 202 19.31 -3.64 -0.13
N LYS A 203 19.57 -3.15 1.09
CA LYS A 203 20.61 -2.15 1.35
C LYS A 203 22.00 -2.63 0.92
N ASN A 204 22.30 -3.89 1.19
CA ASN A 204 23.60 -4.51 0.94
C ASN A 204 23.69 -5.19 -0.43
N LYS A 205 22.64 -5.10 -1.27
CA LYS A 205 22.52 -5.79 -2.56
C LYS A 205 22.83 -7.29 -2.48
N LYS A 206 22.39 -7.95 -1.41
CA LYS A 206 22.52 -9.39 -1.25
C LYS A 206 21.45 -10.10 -2.07
N GLN A 207 21.81 -11.23 -2.65
CA GLN A 207 20.88 -12.03 -3.44
C GLN A 207 19.74 -12.54 -2.55
N ASN A 208 18.54 -12.05 -2.81
CA ASN A 208 17.30 -12.45 -2.17
C ASN A 208 16.16 -12.10 -3.11
N PRO A 209 15.29 -13.04 -3.50
CA PRO A 209 14.27 -12.78 -4.52
C PRO A 209 13.20 -11.78 -4.07
N LEU A 210 13.06 -11.52 -2.75
CA LEU A 210 12.18 -10.49 -2.20
C LEU A 210 12.92 -9.18 -1.85
N ALA A 211 14.24 -9.13 -2.01
CA ALA A 211 15.00 -7.89 -1.89
C ALA A 211 15.01 -7.16 -3.24
N SER A 212 14.89 -5.83 -3.18
CA SER A 212 14.89 -5.03 -4.40
C SER A 212 16.29 -4.89 -4.99
N ASP A 213 16.35 -4.96 -6.32
CA ASP A 213 17.54 -4.62 -7.10
C ASP A 213 17.43 -3.21 -7.73
N GLY A 214 16.21 -2.65 -7.76
CA GLY A 214 15.89 -1.36 -8.38
C GLY A 214 15.78 -0.16 -7.41
N ALA A 215 15.87 -0.37 -6.10
CA ALA A 215 15.60 0.66 -5.11
C ALA A 215 16.56 1.85 -5.16
N LEU A 216 16.02 3.02 -5.53
CA LEU A 216 16.78 4.26 -5.70
C LEU A 216 17.52 4.71 -4.43
N ASP A 217 16.88 4.53 -3.26
CA ASP A 217 17.40 4.94 -1.96
C ASP A 217 17.85 3.74 -1.08
N ALA A 218 18.17 2.60 -1.69
CA ALA A 218 18.56 1.37 -0.98
C ALA A 218 19.68 1.61 0.05
N ASN A 219 20.71 2.39 -0.30
CA ASN A 219 21.84 2.67 0.58
C ASN A 219 21.48 3.56 1.79
N LYS A 220 20.36 4.29 1.74
CA LYS A 220 19.87 5.16 2.80
C LYS A 220 18.92 4.47 3.77
N ILE A 221 18.48 3.25 3.46
CA ILE A 221 17.67 2.42 4.37
C ILE A 221 18.35 2.33 5.75
N LYS A 222 17.57 2.54 6.81
CA LYS A 222 18.03 2.51 8.20
C LYS A 222 17.82 1.11 8.77
N ILE A 223 18.92 0.37 8.88
CA ILE A 223 18.96 -0.91 9.57
C ILE A 223 19.39 -0.65 11.01
N LEU A 224 18.46 -0.79 11.95
CA LEU A 224 18.71 -0.57 13.36
C LEU A 224 19.12 -1.85 14.06
N THR A 225 19.88 -1.68 15.14
CA THR A 225 20.41 -2.76 15.99
C THR A 225 20.08 -2.46 17.44
N LYS A 226 20.28 -3.43 18.33
CA LYS A 226 20.09 -3.22 19.79
C LYS A 226 20.90 -2.03 20.33
N ASN A 227 22.07 -1.77 19.75
CA ASN A 227 22.93 -0.64 20.14
C ASN A 227 22.24 0.72 19.96
N ASN A 228 21.37 0.87 18.96
CA ASN A 228 20.65 2.11 18.69
C ASN A 228 19.67 2.49 19.82
N PHE A 229 19.31 1.53 20.67
CA PHE A 229 18.33 1.73 21.75
C PHE A 229 18.96 1.76 23.16
N LYS A 230 20.28 1.58 23.30
CA LYS A 230 20.98 1.52 24.59
C LYS A 230 20.77 2.75 25.48
N SER A 231 20.47 3.91 24.91
CA SER A 231 20.22 5.14 25.68
C SER A 231 18.84 5.20 26.33
N PHE A 232 17.91 4.32 25.97
CA PHE A 232 16.55 4.28 26.48
C PHE A 232 16.44 3.29 27.63
N LYS A 233 16.78 3.75 28.84
CA LYS A 233 16.92 2.91 30.04
C LYS A 233 15.62 2.19 30.47
N LYS A 234 14.46 2.65 30.00
CA LYS A 234 13.15 2.06 30.32
C LYS A 234 12.64 1.10 29.24
N ILE A 235 13.39 0.87 28.16
CA ILE A 235 13.11 -0.21 27.20
C ILE A 235 13.89 -1.43 27.69
N LYS A 236 13.18 -2.52 28.03
CA LYS A 236 13.81 -3.75 28.49
C LYS A 236 14.65 -4.33 27.37
N GLN A 237 15.87 -4.79 27.67
CA GLN A 237 16.76 -5.33 26.64
C GLN A 237 16.20 -6.60 25.99
N ALA A 238 15.41 -7.38 26.74
CA ALA A 238 14.69 -8.54 26.23
C ALA A 238 13.62 -8.18 25.19
N ASP A 239 13.02 -6.98 25.27
CA ASP A 239 11.98 -6.53 24.34
C ASP A 239 12.56 -6.09 22.99
N ILE A 240 13.87 -5.78 22.93
CA ILE A 240 14.59 -5.40 21.71
C ILE A 240 14.95 -6.66 20.91
N THR A 241 13.91 -7.31 20.42
CA THR A 241 13.92 -8.49 19.54
C THR A 241 14.13 -8.10 18.08
N ASP A 242 14.34 -9.07 17.20
CA ASP A 242 14.38 -8.82 15.75
C ASP A 242 13.03 -8.26 15.24
N GLU A 243 11.90 -8.63 15.86
CA GLU A 243 10.57 -8.09 15.54
C GLU A 243 10.52 -6.59 15.79
N PHE A 244 11.03 -6.18 16.96
CA PHE A 244 11.15 -4.79 17.36
C PHE A 244 12.08 -4.03 16.41
N LEU A 245 13.25 -4.60 16.10
CA LEU A 245 14.22 -4.00 15.19
C LEU A 245 13.69 -3.90 13.75
N GLY A 246 12.92 -4.87 13.29
CA GLY A 246 12.27 -4.87 11.97
C GLY A 246 11.28 -3.73 11.81
N PHE A 247 10.36 -3.58 12.76
CA PHE A 247 9.43 -2.45 12.76
C PHE A 247 10.16 -1.10 12.78
N PHE A 248 11.12 -0.93 13.69
CA PHE A 248 11.80 0.34 13.85
C PHE A 248 12.74 0.67 12.68
N SER A 249 13.31 -0.33 12.02
CA SER A 249 14.09 -0.15 10.78
C SER A 249 13.21 0.30 9.63
N LEU A 250 12.03 -0.32 9.48
CA LEU A 250 11.03 0.09 8.49
C LEU A 250 10.56 1.53 8.72
N LEU A 251 10.06 1.82 9.94
CA LEU A 251 9.52 3.12 10.30
C LEU A 251 10.59 4.23 10.19
N SER A 252 11.80 3.99 10.72
CA SER A 252 12.89 4.96 10.62
C SER A 252 13.32 5.22 9.18
N SER A 253 13.28 4.21 8.31
CA SER A 253 13.61 4.38 6.89
C SER A 253 12.60 5.29 6.20
N TYR A 254 11.30 5.07 6.42
CA TYR A 254 10.24 5.97 5.93
C TYR A 254 10.42 7.41 6.45
N CYS A 255 10.61 7.57 7.76
CA CYS A 255 10.76 8.89 8.38
C CYS A 255 11.98 9.65 7.86
N VAL A 256 13.15 9.01 7.81
CA VAL A 256 14.38 9.66 7.34
C VAL A 256 14.34 9.99 5.85
N LEU A 257 13.64 9.17 5.06
CA LEU A 257 13.51 9.41 3.62
C LEU A 257 12.31 10.28 3.25
N ALA A 258 11.51 10.74 4.20
CA ALA A 258 10.31 11.52 3.93
C ALA A 258 10.62 12.72 3.00
N HIS A 259 11.72 13.44 3.24
CA HIS A 259 12.15 14.57 2.41
C HIS A 259 12.40 14.22 0.92
N ALA A 260 12.77 12.97 0.64
CA ALA A 260 13.03 12.43 -0.69
C ALA A 260 11.75 11.97 -1.42
N SER A 261 10.57 12.06 -0.78
CA SER A 261 9.29 11.70 -1.41
C SER A 261 9.09 12.47 -2.70
N ASN A 262 8.87 11.76 -3.80
CA ASN A 262 8.41 12.37 -5.05
C ASN A 262 6.92 12.67 -4.91
N PRO A 263 6.47 13.94 -4.99
CA PRO A 263 5.05 14.27 -4.84
C PRO A 263 4.14 13.49 -5.81
N LYS A 264 4.61 13.21 -7.03
CA LYS A 264 3.80 12.45 -8.01
C LYS A 264 3.55 11.01 -7.59
N GLU A 265 4.43 10.42 -6.81
CA GLU A 265 4.33 9.02 -6.38
C GLU A 265 3.82 8.88 -4.94
N GLY A 266 4.06 9.89 -4.09
CA GLY A 266 3.86 9.78 -2.65
C GLY A 266 5.01 9.03 -1.96
N PRO A 267 4.84 8.64 -0.68
CA PRO A 267 5.86 7.96 0.10
C PRO A 267 6.02 6.47 -0.28
N LYS A 268 5.18 5.93 -1.16
CA LYS A 268 5.16 4.51 -1.54
C LYS A 268 6.43 4.01 -2.27
N ARG A 269 7.24 4.94 -2.81
CA ARG A 269 8.50 4.69 -3.53
C ARG A 269 9.75 5.02 -2.70
N LEU A 270 9.60 5.38 -1.41
CA LEU A 270 10.75 5.73 -0.56
C LEU A 270 11.67 4.54 -0.35
N ILE A 271 11.08 3.39 -0.08
CA ILE A 271 11.78 2.12 0.06
C ILE A 271 10.95 1.01 -0.60
N PRO A 272 11.57 -0.09 -1.04
CA PRO A 272 10.90 -1.14 -1.80
C PRO A 272 10.09 -2.12 -0.94
N VAL A 273 9.99 -1.89 0.37
CA VAL A 273 9.12 -2.65 1.27
C VAL A 273 7.99 -1.73 1.71
N MET A 274 6.83 -1.86 1.08
CA MET A 274 5.68 -1.02 1.34
C MET A 274 4.72 -1.72 2.31
N PRO A 275 4.38 -1.10 3.46
CA PRO A 275 3.40 -1.67 4.38
C PRO A 275 2.00 -1.58 3.78
N ARG A 276 1.33 -2.72 3.66
CA ARG A 276 -0.09 -2.80 3.28
C ARG A 276 -0.99 -2.83 4.52
N THR A 277 -0.53 -3.46 5.60
CA THR A 277 -1.06 -3.24 6.96
C THR A 277 -0.60 -1.88 7.47
N ASP A 278 -1.50 -1.09 8.05
CA ASP A 278 -1.17 0.25 8.50
C ASP A 278 -0.18 0.28 9.70
N PHE A 279 0.56 1.38 9.82
CA PHE A 279 1.59 1.50 10.85
C PHE A 279 0.99 1.50 12.25
N LEU A 280 -0.25 1.95 12.43
CA LEU A 280 -0.92 1.96 13.72
C LEU A 280 -1.16 0.53 14.21
N ALA A 281 -1.74 -0.33 13.38
CA ALA A 281 -1.97 -1.72 13.73
C ALA A 281 -0.65 -2.44 14.04
N GLN A 282 0.41 -2.19 13.27
CA GLN A 282 1.74 -2.73 13.56
C GLN A 282 2.30 -2.21 14.89
N TYR A 283 2.22 -0.90 15.13
CA TYR A 283 2.71 -0.26 16.34
C TYR A 283 1.99 -0.80 17.58
N SER A 284 0.66 -0.75 17.61
CA SER A 284 -0.13 -1.16 18.77
C SER A 284 -0.01 -2.66 19.06
N THR A 285 0.18 -3.49 18.03
CA THR A 285 0.32 -4.94 18.21
C THR A 285 1.70 -5.34 18.70
N PHE A 286 2.77 -4.84 18.06
CA PHE A 286 4.11 -5.39 18.25
C PHE A 286 5.04 -4.53 19.11
N ILE A 287 4.70 -3.26 19.34
CA ILE A 287 5.66 -2.24 19.82
C ILE A 287 5.16 -1.48 21.04
N GLU A 288 3.92 -0.97 21.00
CA GLU A 288 3.36 -0.16 22.07
C GLU A 288 3.46 -0.83 23.46
N PRO A 289 3.17 -2.13 23.63
CA PRO A 289 3.34 -2.81 24.91
C PRO A 289 4.79 -2.78 25.42
N LYS A 290 5.77 -2.91 24.51
CA LYS A 290 7.22 -2.93 24.78
C LYS A 290 7.79 -1.54 25.13
N LEU A 291 7.05 -0.46 24.79
CA LEU A 291 7.45 0.92 25.06
C LEU A 291 6.69 1.57 26.22
N LYS A 292 5.70 0.88 26.81
CA LYS A 292 4.79 1.44 27.81
C LYS A 292 5.51 2.19 28.94
N GLU A 293 6.53 1.57 29.53
CA GLU A 293 7.32 2.19 30.61
C GLU A 293 8.11 3.42 30.13
N GLN A 294 8.73 3.33 28.94
CA GLN A 294 9.51 4.41 28.34
C GLN A 294 8.67 5.63 27.96
N LEU A 295 7.41 5.44 27.57
CA LEU A 295 6.51 6.53 27.13
C LEU A 295 5.61 7.08 28.26
N SER A 296 5.49 6.36 29.38
CA SER A 296 4.59 6.67 30.50
C SER A 296 4.71 8.08 31.07
N ASP A 297 5.93 8.61 31.17
CA ASP A 297 6.20 9.92 31.79
C ASP A 297 6.07 11.08 30.80
N LYS A 298 5.76 10.79 29.52
CA LYS A 298 5.58 11.75 28.42
C LYS A 298 6.82 12.63 28.17
N LYS A 299 7.98 12.30 28.75
CA LYS A 299 9.25 13.00 28.50
C LYS A 299 9.93 12.50 27.23
N THR A 300 9.79 11.21 26.96
CA THR A 300 10.24 10.58 25.72
C THR A 300 9.03 10.24 24.86
N THR A 301 9.08 10.62 23.58
CA THR A 301 8.09 10.25 22.56
C THR A 301 8.67 9.25 21.55
N LEU A 302 7.78 8.68 20.74
CA LEU A 302 8.13 7.89 19.57
C LEU A 302 9.00 8.71 18.60
N TYR A 303 8.72 10.01 18.45
CA TYR A 303 9.59 10.93 17.72
C TYR A 303 11.03 10.93 18.29
N ASP A 304 11.20 11.14 19.60
CA ASP A 304 12.52 11.17 20.22
C ASP A 304 13.26 9.82 20.03
N ILE A 305 12.52 8.71 20.08
CA ILE A 305 13.08 7.36 19.86
C ILE A 305 13.58 7.23 18.42
N ILE A 306 12.75 7.55 17.42
CA ILE A 306 13.10 7.44 16.00
C ILE A 306 14.27 8.37 15.66
N GLU A 307 14.20 9.63 16.08
CA GLU A 307 15.25 10.62 15.82
C GLU A 307 16.61 10.13 16.34
N LYS A 308 16.65 9.67 17.59
CA LYS A 308 17.89 9.23 18.21
C LYS A 308 18.39 7.89 17.66
N ALA A 309 17.51 6.91 17.49
CA ALA A 309 17.90 5.58 17.02
C ALA A 309 18.39 5.62 15.55
N SER A 310 17.80 6.47 14.72
CA SER A 310 18.18 6.66 13.31
C SER A 310 19.43 7.53 13.11
N GLY A 311 19.85 8.27 14.14
CA GLY A 311 20.98 9.19 14.11
C GLY A 311 20.70 10.51 13.37
N SER A 312 19.45 10.98 13.37
CA SER A 312 18.99 12.12 12.54
C SER A 312 19.14 13.51 13.20
N SER A 313 19.67 13.58 14.43
CA SER A 313 20.14 14.78 15.15
C SER A 313 19.42 16.10 14.84
N GLY A 314 18.13 16.22 15.17
CA GLY A 314 17.38 17.48 15.12
C GLY A 314 16.76 17.84 13.77
N LYS A 315 17.01 17.06 12.70
CA LYS A 315 16.50 17.36 11.36
C LYS A 315 15.14 16.72 11.08
N LEU A 316 14.80 15.66 11.79
CA LEU A 316 13.66 14.81 11.47
C LEU A 316 12.32 15.54 11.60
N ALA A 317 12.17 16.46 12.55
CA ALA A 317 10.93 17.22 12.74
C ALA A 317 10.56 18.08 11.51
N GLN A 318 11.56 18.51 10.73
CA GLN A 318 11.35 19.33 9.54
C GLN A 318 11.13 18.50 8.27
N ASP A 319 11.43 17.21 8.31
CA ASP A 319 11.20 16.32 7.19
C ASP A 319 9.70 16.14 6.96
N GLN A 320 9.33 16.05 5.69
CA GLN A 320 7.94 15.99 5.26
C GLN A 320 7.75 14.92 4.20
N PHE A 321 6.75 14.07 4.39
CA PHE A 321 6.19 13.27 3.31
C PHE A 321 5.47 14.19 2.34
N LYS A 322 5.55 13.89 1.03
CA LYS A 322 5.03 14.76 -0.02
C LYS A 322 4.14 13.97 -0.97
N TRP A 323 3.00 14.56 -1.30
CA TRP A 323 2.06 14.14 -2.33
C TRP A 323 1.80 15.32 -3.26
N LYS A 324 1.43 15.02 -4.49
CA LYS A 324 1.02 16.02 -5.46
C LYS A 324 -0.29 16.63 -4.96
N SER A 325 -0.31 17.94 -4.77
CA SER A 325 -1.54 18.66 -4.45
C SER A 325 -2.59 18.40 -5.55
N GLN A 326 -3.76 17.94 -5.12
CA GLN A 326 -4.92 17.66 -5.94
C GLN A 326 -6.18 17.70 -5.08
N THR A 327 -7.36 17.66 -5.71
CA THR A 327 -8.62 17.53 -4.97
C THR A 327 -8.60 16.24 -4.16
N PRO A 328 -8.68 16.31 -2.82
CA PRO A 328 -8.61 15.11 -2.00
C PRO A 328 -9.86 14.25 -2.16
N ASN A 329 -9.69 12.93 -2.16
CA ASN A 329 -10.77 11.99 -1.94
C ASN A 329 -11.35 12.21 -0.52
N PRO A 330 -12.68 12.10 -0.36
CA PRO A 330 -13.30 12.29 0.94
C PRO A 330 -12.85 11.21 1.93
N ILE A 331 -12.40 11.65 3.11
CA ILE A 331 -12.09 10.81 4.27
C ILE A 331 -12.73 11.41 5.53
N ASN A 332 -13.23 10.56 6.41
CA ASN A 332 -14.04 10.96 7.57
C ASN A 332 -13.19 11.35 8.78
N GLU A 333 -11.98 10.79 8.88
CA GLU A 333 -11.04 10.98 9.97
C GLU A 333 -10.53 12.42 10.00
N ASP A 334 -10.48 13.04 11.18
CA ASP A 334 -10.03 14.41 11.36
C ASP A 334 -8.77 14.51 12.23
N TRP A 335 -7.92 15.48 11.92
CA TRP A 335 -6.71 15.78 12.68
C TRP A 335 -6.39 17.26 12.62
N ALA A 336 -5.68 17.76 13.64
CA ALA A 336 -5.31 19.17 13.72
C ALA A 336 -4.50 19.58 12.47
N GLY A 337 -5.00 20.52 11.67
CA GLY A 337 -4.35 20.96 10.43
C GLY A 337 -4.61 20.08 9.21
N LYS A 338 -5.60 19.17 9.23
CA LYS A 338 -5.99 18.32 8.09
C LYS A 338 -6.14 19.09 6.78
N LYS A 339 -6.88 20.21 6.80
CA LYS A 339 -7.11 21.05 5.62
C LYS A 339 -5.78 21.50 5.00
N ASP A 340 -4.89 22.06 5.81
CA ASP A 340 -3.58 22.55 5.39
C ASP A 340 -2.68 21.44 4.84
N ASP A 341 -2.63 20.28 5.52
CA ASP A 341 -1.83 19.14 5.08
C ASP A 341 -2.31 18.64 3.71
N LEU A 342 -3.63 18.52 3.53
CA LEU A 342 -4.25 18.06 2.28
C LEU A 342 -4.07 19.06 1.14
N GLU A 343 -4.28 20.34 1.38
CA GLU A 343 -4.11 21.40 0.37
C GLU A 343 -2.66 21.49 -0.10
N LYS A 344 -1.70 21.42 0.83
CA LYS A 344 -0.26 21.49 0.52
C LYS A 344 0.29 20.15 -0.01
N GLY A 345 -0.39 19.04 0.29
CA GLY A 345 0.11 17.69 0.03
C GLY A 345 1.34 17.35 0.84
N ASN A 346 1.49 17.90 2.05
CA ASN A 346 2.67 17.70 2.90
C ASN A 346 2.27 17.23 4.29
N LEU A 347 2.99 16.25 4.83
CA LEU A 347 2.83 15.77 6.21
C LEU A 347 4.17 15.76 6.93
N GLN A 348 4.29 16.49 8.04
CA GLN A 348 5.48 16.50 8.88
C GLN A 348 5.68 15.14 9.58
N VAL A 349 6.93 14.68 9.63
CA VAL A 349 7.29 13.40 10.28
C VAL A 349 6.99 13.43 11.78
N GLU A 350 7.30 14.52 12.49
CA GLU A 350 6.98 14.65 13.93
C GLU A 350 5.48 14.49 14.17
N LYS A 351 4.66 15.20 13.38
CA LYS A 351 3.20 15.09 13.46
C LYS A 351 2.70 13.66 13.19
N PHE A 352 3.25 12.98 12.19
CA PHE A 352 2.92 11.57 11.95
C PHE A 352 3.24 10.70 13.17
N LEU A 353 4.43 10.83 13.76
CA LEU A 353 4.84 10.02 14.91
C LEU A 353 4.06 10.36 16.19
N ASP A 354 3.69 11.63 16.39
CA ASP A 354 2.84 12.06 17.50
C ASP A 354 1.44 11.42 17.43
N TYR A 355 0.83 11.39 16.24
CA TYR A 355 -0.46 10.74 16.03
C TYR A 355 -0.35 9.21 16.03
N LEU A 356 0.77 8.64 15.61
CA LEU A 356 0.99 7.19 15.73
C LEU A 356 1.11 6.77 17.21
N GLN A 357 1.74 7.59 18.05
CA GLN A 357 1.82 7.39 19.49
C GLN A 357 0.52 7.77 20.24
N GLY A 358 -0.24 8.75 19.74
CA GLY A 358 -1.38 9.34 20.45
C GLY A 358 -0.99 10.46 21.43
N TYR A 359 0.19 11.08 21.27
CA TYR A 359 0.65 12.16 22.15
C TYR A 359 1.47 13.23 21.42
N ASP A 360 1.05 14.49 21.54
CA ASP A 360 1.73 15.68 21.03
C ASP A 360 2.53 16.31 22.18
N LYS A 361 3.86 16.14 22.16
CA LYS A 361 4.77 16.61 23.21
C LYS A 361 4.88 18.13 23.24
N LYS A 362 4.84 18.78 22.08
CA LYS A 362 4.98 20.24 21.95
C LYS A 362 3.83 20.96 22.67
N ASN A 363 2.60 20.46 22.48
CA ASN A 363 1.40 21.01 23.10
C ASN A 363 1.00 20.27 24.40
N LYS A 364 1.80 19.28 24.81
CA LYS A 364 1.60 18.44 26.02
C LYS A 364 0.21 17.82 26.12
N LYS A 365 -0.38 17.41 25.00
CA LYS A 365 -1.77 16.91 24.95
C LYS A 365 -1.86 15.54 24.29
N ALA A 366 -2.87 14.77 24.67
CA ALA A 366 -3.24 13.57 23.93
C ALA A 366 -3.82 13.98 22.56
N VAL A 367 -3.52 13.18 21.54
CA VAL A 367 -4.13 13.28 20.21
C VAL A 367 -4.72 11.91 19.85
N PRO A 368 -5.74 11.83 18.98
CA PRO A 368 -6.27 10.54 18.60
C PRO A 368 -5.20 9.72 17.88
N GLN A 369 -5.12 8.44 18.20
CA GLN A 369 -4.12 7.57 17.62
C GLN A 369 -4.52 7.18 16.19
N MET A 370 -3.68 7.49 15.19
CA MET A 370 -3.97 7.21 13.78
C MET A 370 -2.70 7.15 12.93
N ASP A 371 -2.78 6.42 11.81
CA ASP A 371 -1.76 6.43 10.76
C ASP A 371 -2.05 7.57 9.76
N LEU A 372 -1.43 8.73 9.99
CA LEU A 372 -1.59 9.88 9.10
C LEU A 372 -0.99 9.67 7.70
N VAL A 373 0.03 8.81 7.53
CA VAL A 373 0.62 8.53 6.21
C VAL A 373 -0.40 7.79 5.34
N LYS A 374 -1.06 6.78 5.90
CA LYS A 374 -2.19 6.09 5.26
C LYS A 374 -3.32 7.05 4.89
N LEU A 375 -3.75 7.91 5.82
CA LEU A 375 -4.87 8.82 5.58
C LEU A 375 -4.54 9.83 4.48
N MET A 376 -3.32 10.37 4.47
CA MET A 376 -2.81 11.22 3.40
C MET A 376 -2.75 10.47 2.06
N ASP A 377 -2.28 9.23 2.02
CA ASP A 377 -2.20 8.44 0.79
C ASP A 377 -3.58 8.06 0.24
N ARG A 378 -4.56 7.79 1.12
CA ARG A 378 -5.96 7.56 0.74
C ARG A 378 -6.62 8.82 0.18
N ALA A 379 -6.37 9.98 0.79
CA ALA A 379 -6.96 11.24 0.38
C ALA A 379 -6.33 11.80 -0.90
N LEU A 380 -5.00 11.74 -1.03
CA LEU A 380 -4.26 12.43 -2.10
C LEU A 380 -3.67 11.48 -3.15
N ARG A 381 -3.90 10.18 -3.05
CA ARG A 381 -3.37 9.20 -4.00
C ARG A 381 -4.30 8.00 -4.11
N HIS A 382 -3.73 6.80 -4.14
CA HIS A 382 -4.40 5.52 -4.41
C HIS A 382 -4.65 4.70 -3.14
N GLY A 383 -4.26 5.20 -1.96
CA GLY A 383 -4.42 4.49 -0.68
C GLY A 383 -3.69 3.14 -0.64
N GLN A 384 -2.48 3.06 -1.22
CA GLN A 384 -1.69 1.83 -1.24
C GLN A 384 -0.95 1.62 0.09
N VAL A 385 -0.40 2.68 0.69
CA VAL A 385 0.30 2.59 1.98
C VAL A 385 -0.73 2.44 3.11
N GLY A 386 -0.66 1.34 3.85
CA GLY A 386 -1.68 0.99 4.85
C GLY A 386 -3.06 0.70 4.24
N GLY A 387 -3.09 0.34 2.95
CA GLY A 387 -4.33 0.17 2.18
C GLY A 387 -5.23 -0.98 2.64
N PHE A 388 -4.71 -1.91 3.45
CA PHE A 388 -5.46 -3.01 4.06
C PHE A 388 -5.85 -2.74 5.52
N ASP A 389 -5.75 -1.49 5.96
CA ASP A 389 -6.03 -1.08 7.33
C ASP A 389 -5.26 -1.96 8.34
N GLY A 390 -5.92 -2.43 9.40
CA GLY A 390 -5.33 -3.32 10.40
C GLY A 390 -5.31 -4.80 10.03
N ARG A 391 -5.57 -5.18 8.77
CA ARG A 391 -5.56 -6.59 8.35
C ARG A 391 -4.16 -7.18 8.56
N MET A 392 -4.11 -8.35 9.16
CA MET A 392 -2.92 -9.18 9.34
C MET A 392 -3.29 -10.63 9.00
N GLU A 393 -2.29 -11.46 8.77
CA GLU A 393 -2.46 -12.87 8.39
C GLU A 393 -1.49 -13.75 9.21
N PRO A 394 -1.83 -15.04 9.42
CA PRO A 394 -1.03 -15.92 10.25
C PRO A 394 0.34 -16.21 9.62
N ILE A 395 1.35 -16.46 10.45
CA ILE A 395 2.53 -17.19 10.00
C ILE A 395 2.07 -18.60 9.63
N LEU A 396 2.32 -19.03 8.39
CA LEU A 396 2.09 -20.39 7.87
C LEU A 396 2.25 -21.46 8.95
N GLY A 397 1.17 -22.23 9.19
CA GLY A 397 1.15 -23.32 10.15
C GLY A 397 1.02 -22.90 11.62
N THR A 398 0.80 -21.62 11.92
CA THR A 398 0.64 -21.10 13.29
C THR A 398 -0.61 -20.20 13.40
N SER A 399 -0.90 -19.73 14.62
CA SER A 399 -1.91 -18.69 14.88
C SER A 399 -1.32 -17.29 15.07
N LYS A 400 0.02 -17.13 15.09
CA LYS A 400 0.66 -15.82 15.28
C LYS A 400 0.42 -14.96 14.04
N LEU A 401 -0.22 -13.81 14.21
CA LEU A 401 -0.48 -12.87 13.13
C LEU A 401 0.74 -11.99 12.83
N VAL A 402 0.95 -11.68 11.55
CA VAL A 402 2.00 -10.79 11.05
C VAL A 402 1.45 -9.81 10.01
N PRO A 403 2.08 -8.64 9.83
CA PRO A 403 1.62 -7.63 8.88
C PRO A 403 1.81 -8.06 7.44
N ILE A 404 1.04 -7.46 6.54
CA ILE A 404 1.09 -7.64 5.08
C ILE A 404 1.93 -6.52 4.48
N PHE A 405 2.83 -6.90 3.58
CA PHE A 405 3.73 -6.01 2.86
C PHE A 405 3.66 -6.29 1.36
N GLU A 406 3.98 -5.26 0.58
CA GLU A 406 4.24 -5.34 -0.86
C GLU A 406 5.74 -5.10 -1.06
N PHE A 407 6.42 -6.09 -1.62
CA PHE A 407 7.83 -6.07 -1.98
C PHE A 407 7.95 -5.66 -3.44
N ARG A 408 8.63 -4.54 -3.69
CA ARG A 408 8.59 -3.80 -4.95
C ARG A 408 9.97 -3.70 -5.57
N GLU A 409 10.00 -3.30 -6.83
CA GLU A 409 11.25 -3.04 -7.56
C GLU A 409 12.19 -4.25 -7.48
N LEU A 410 11.58 -5.44 -7.54
CA LEU A 410 12.27 -6.71 -7.55
C LEU A 410 13.05 -6.84 -8.85
N LYS A 411 14.04 -7.72 -8.86
CA LYS A 411 14.84 -7.99 -10.06
C LYS A 411 13.90 -8.41 -11.20
N GLY A 412 13.95 -7.67 -12.30
CA GLY A 412 13.15 -7.98 -13.49
C GLY A 412 13.44 -9.39 -13.99
N VAL A 413 12.38 -10.07 -14.43
CA VAL A 413 12.41 -11.48 -14.81
C VAL A 413 12.17 -11.61 -16.31
N LEU A 414 12.96 -12.44 -17.00
CA LEU A 414 12.70 -12.73 -18.40
C LEU A 414 11.49 -13.66 -18.53
N GLY A 415 10.69 -13.51 -19.60
CA GLY A 415 9.48 -14.31 -19.76
C GLY A 415 9.67 -15.82 -19.62
N ALA A 416 10.76 -16.36 -20.20
CA ALA A 416 11.06 -17.80 -20.11
C ALA A 416 11.41 -18.27 -18.68
N GLU A 417 11.73 -17.35 -17.77
CA GLU A 417 12.10 -17.63 -16.37
C GLU A 417 10.96 -17.30 -15.39
N LEU A 418 9.79 -16.86 -15.90
CA LEU A 418 8.72 -16.31 -15.06
C LEU A 418 8.21 -17.31 -14.02
N GLY A 419 7.95 -18.55 -14.42
CA GLY A 419 7.54 -19.62 -13.51
C GLY A 419 8.56 -19.91 -12.41
N ALA A 420 9.84 -20.05 -12.78
CA ALA A 420 10.92 -20.30 -11.83
C ALA A 420 11.11 -19.14 -10.83
N ALA A 421 11.05 -17.89 -11.31
CA ALA A 421 11.16 -16.73 -10.44
C ALA A 421 9.98 -16.62 -9.48
N MET A 422 8.75 -16.82 -9.97
CA MET A 422 7.54 -16.82 -9.15
C MET A 422 7.55 -17.91 -8.09
N GLY A 423 7.96 -19.13 -8.44
CA GLY A 423 8.20 -20.20 -7.45
C GLY A 423 9.22 -19.81 -6.38
N SER A 424 10.32 -19.15 -6.78
CA SER A 424 11.34 -18.70 -5.84
C SER A 424 10.86 -17.62 -4.85
N TYR A 425 9.85 -16.83 -5.23
CA TYR A 425 9.19 -15.90 -4.29
C TYR A 425 8.46 -16.68 -3.22
N GLU A 426 7.61 -17.65 -3.61
CA GLU A 426 6.86 -18.47 -2.66
C GLU A 426 7.80 -19.25 -1.73
N ASP A 427 8.82 -19.93 -2.28
CA ASP A 427 9.80 -20.67 -1.49
C ASP A 427 10.47 -19.78 -0.45
N LYS A 428 10.82 -18.55 -0.84
CA LYS A 428 11.45 -17.59 0.08
C LYS A 428 10.51 -17.12 1.17
N VAL A 429 9.23 -16.92 0.86
CA VAL A 429 8.20 -16.61 1.86
C VAL A 429 8.05 -17.79 2.82
N ILE A 430 7.92 -19.03 2.33
CA ILE A 430 7.84 -20.25 3.15
C ILE A 430 9.04 -20.33 4.11
N ASP A 431 10.26 -20.09 3.62
CA ASP A 431 11.47 -20.11 4.43
C ASP A 431 11.42 -19.11 5.58
N TYR A 432 10.99 -17.87 5.32
CA TYR A 432 10.84 -16.86 6.37
C TYR A 432 9.78 -17.24 7.40
N HIS A 433 8.67 -17.80 6.95
CA HIS A 433 7.61 -18.28 7.84
C HIS A 433 8.09 -19.43 8.73
N LYS A 434 8.79 -20.42 8.17
CA LYS A 434 9.37 -21.54 8.93
C LYS A 434 10.38 -21.07 9.97
N GLN A 435 11.26 -20.13 9.60
CA GLN A 435 12.25 -19.57 10.52
C GLN A 435 11.59 -18.84 11.70
N SER A 436 10.55 -18.04 11.45
CA SER A 436 9.83 -17.34 12.51
C SER A 436 8.96 -18.26 13.37
N ALA A 437 8.33 -19.29 12.78
CA ALA A 437 7.55 -20.28 13.52
C ALA A 437 8.43 -21.05 14.52
N LYS A 438 9.62 -21.50 14.09
CA LYS A 438 10.58 -22.21 14.96
C LYS A 438 11.00 -21.37 16.17
N ARG A 439 11.34 -20.09 15.95
CA ARG A 439 11.71 -19.17 17.03
C ARG A 439 10.61 -19.00 18.08
N GLY A 440 9.33 -19.08 17.67
CA GLY A 440 8.20 -19.01 18.60
C GLY A 440 8.18 -20.19 19.59
N ILE A 441 8.48 -21.39 19.11
CA ILE A 441 8.53 -22.61 19.92
C ILE A 441 9.70 -22.57 20.90
N ASP A 442 10.88 -22.20 20.43
CA ASP A 442 12.09 -22.14 21.25
C ASP A 442 11.91 -21.15 22.44
N ILE A 443 11.17 -20.05 22.25
CA ILE A 443 10.90 -19.05 23.31
C ILE A 443 9.87 -19.56 24.32
N SER A 444 8.82 -20.27 23.88
CA SER A 444 7.82 -20.83 24.80
C SER A 444 8.44 -21.88 25.72
N GLU A 445 9.26 -22.79 25.17
CA GLU A 445 9.93 -23.83 25.97
C GLU A 445 10.88 -23.22 27.01
N ALA A 446 11.67 -22.21 26.62
CA ALA A 446 12.56 -21.52 27.55
C ALA A 446 11.80 -20.75 28.66
N SER A 447 10.60 -20.24 28.37
CA SER A 447 9.79 -19.50 29.34
C SER A 447 9.11 -20.43 30.33
N GLU A 448 8.67 -21.61 29.89
CA GLU A 448 8.11 -22.65 30.78
C GLU A 448 9.18 -23.19 31.73
N MET A 449 10.38 -23.48 31.24
CA MET A 449 11.50 -23.94 32.08
C MET A 449 11.89 -22.95 33.19
N LEU A 450 11.76 -21.64 32.93
CA LEU A 450 12.07 -20.59 33.92
C LEU A 450 10.92 -20.30 34.89
N ALA A 451 9.71 -20.81 34.64
CA ALA A 451 8.56 -20.64 35.53
C ALA A 451 8.47 -21.77 36.58
N ASP A 452 9.15 -22.89 36.35
CA ASP A 452 9.20 -24.06 37.24
C ASP A 452 10.42 -24.03 38.21
N GLU A 453 11.27 -23.01 38.12
CA GLU A 453 12.36 -22.69 39.08
C GLU A 453 11.94 -21.55 40.02
#